data_AF-A0A090QXK4-F1
#
_entry.id   AF-A0A090QXK4-F1
#
_cell.length_a   1.000
_cell.length_b   1.000
_cell.length_c   1.000
_cell.angle_alpha   90.00
_cell.angle_beta   90.00
_cell.angle_gamma   90.00
#
_symmetry.space_group_name_H-M   'P 1'
#
loop_
_entity.id
_entity.type
_entity.pdbx_description
1 polymer ?
#
loop_
_entity_poly.entity_id
_entity_poly.type
_entity_poly.pdbx_seq_one_letter_code
_entity_poly.pdbx_strand_id
1 'polypeptide(L)'
;MDFPRSGDTRYPRITGSCYYAPDYKSHLPAGQPGKAAEGEPPAPEITLKDDLYSRFGISEYKTHTGAWGIVHVATGTRLEISEAGIVIHSEKDSFRSSTGKTVEKIGGDYEQSVKGAVKIAIDGAAELSASAITLKSGGAVSIEAGGAFNVKATKADFKLG
;
A
#
# COMPACT_ATOMS: atom_id res chain seq x y z
N MET A 1 40.22 -20.79 12.28
CA MET A 1 41.08 -21.88 11.78
C MET A 1 42.08 -22.20 12.85
N ASP A 2 42.24 -23.48 13.18
CA ASP A 2 43.19 -23.93 14.20
C ASP A 2 44.11 -25.05 13.68
N PHE A 3 45.13 -25.36 14.46
CA PHE A 3 46.14 -26.38 14.17
C PHE A 3 46.23 -27.35 15.37
N PRO A 4 45.39 -28.39 15.40
CA PRO A 4 45.14 -29.20 16.60
C PRO A 4 46.33 -30.04 17.07
N ARG A 5 47.41 -30.12 16.28
CA ARG A 5 48.65 -30.84 16.61
C ARG A 5 49.74 -29.85 17.03
N SER A 6 49.54 -29.18 18.16
CA SER A 6 50.51 -28.22 18.73
C SER A 6 50.98 -27.15 17.74
N GLY A 7 50.10 -26.65 16.85
CA GLY A 7 50.47 -25.63 15.87
C GLY A 7 50.99 -26.16 14.52
N ASP A 8 50.97 -27.48 14.26
CA ASP A 8 51.43 -28.03 12.98
C ASP A 8 50.57 -27.53 11.79
N THR A 9 51.17 -26.65 10.98
CA THR A 9 50.50 -25.96 9.88
C THR A 9 50.09 -26.86 8.71
N ARG A 10 50.60 -28.11 8.68
CA ARG A 10 50.24 -29.12 7.67
C ARG A 10 48.92 -29.81 7.96
N TYR A 11 48.38 -29.65 9.18
CA TYR A 11 47.09 -30.20 9.59
C TYR A 11 46.09 -29.10 9.91
N PRO A 12 45.70 -28.28 8.92
CA PRO A 12 44.72 -27.22 9.13
C PRO A 12 43.35 -27.80 9.47
N ARG A 13 42.64 -27.17 10.41
CA ARG A 13 41.22 -27.45 10.67
C ARG A 13 40.40 -26.17 10.70
N ILE A 14 39.31 -26.16 9.95
CA ILE A 14 38.34 -25.07 9.96
C ILE A 14 37.43 -25.28 11.17
N THR A 15 37.46 -24.34 12.12
CA THR A 15 36.70 -24.39 13.39
C THR A 15 35.53 -23.42 13.43
N GLY A 16 35.32 -22.65 12.37
CA GLY A 16 34.25 -21.68 12.27
C GLY A 16 34.32 -20.88 10.99
N SER A 17 33.29 -20.08 10.77
CA SER A 17 33.19 -19.09 9.72
C SER A 17 33.05 -17.69 10.33
N CYS A 18 33.38 -16.67 9.56
CA CYS A 18 33.10 -15.28 9.91
C CYS A 18 32.46 -14.60 8.70
N TYR A 19 31.57 -13.63 8.97
CA TYR A 19 31.07 -12.77 7.90
C TYR A 19 32.18 -11.81 7.48
N TYR A 20 32.40 -11.70 6.17
CA TYR A 20 33.27 -10.68 5.62
C TYR A 20 32.53 -9.34 5.64
N ALA A 21 32.97 -8.43 6.52
CA ALA A 21 32.40 -7.09 6.72
C ALA A 21 33.50 -6.03 6.56
N PRO A 22 33.95 -5.74 5.32
CA PRO A 22 34.90 -4.65 5.06
C PRO A 22 34.32 -3.32 5.55
N ASP A 23 35.18 -2.45 6.07
CA ASP A 23 34.81 -1.16 6.68
C ASP A 23 33.86 -1.25 7.88
N TYR A 24 33.74 -2.41 8.53
CA TYR A 24 32.81 -2.67 9.63
C TYR A 24 31.33 -2.45 9.28
N LYS A 25 30.98 -2.48 7.98
CA LYS A 25 29.60 -2.32 7.55
C LYS A 25 28.87 -3.66 7.63
N SER A 26 27.72 -3.65 8.31
CA SER A 26 26.83 -4.81 8.31
C SER A 26 26.33 -5.07 6.89
N HIS A 27 26.46 -6.31 6.43
CA HIS A 27 25.80 -6.78 5.21
C HIS A 27 24.44 -7.42 5.51
N LEU A 28 24.00 -7.41 6.77
CA LEU A 28 22.64 -7.79 7.10
C LEU A 28 21.68 -6.73 6.57
N PRO A 29 20.52 -7.11 6.02
CA PRO A 29 19.55 -6.15 5.54
C PRO A 29 19.09 -5.25 6.70
N ALA A 30 19.25 -3.95 6.52
CA ALA A 30 18.54 -2.98 7.34
C ALA A 30 17.13 -2.87 6.77
N GLY A 31 16.12 -3.29 7.53
CA GLY A 31 14.73 -3.10 7.12
C GLY A 31 14.44 -1.61 6.91
N GLN A 32 13.79 -1.29 5.80
CA GLN A 32 13.29 0.05 5.56
C GLN A 32 11.76 -0.02 5.66
N PRO A 33 11.14 0.61 6.67
CA PRO A 33 9.68 0.72 6.66
C PRO A 33 9.27 1.54 5.43
N GLY A 34 8.19 1.14 4.77
CA GLY A 34 7.63 1.95 3.69
C GLY A 34 7.10 3.28 4.23
N LYS A 35 6.88 4.26 3.35
CA LYS A 35 6.32 5.55 3.74
C LYS A 35 4.81 5.44 4.01
N ALA A 36 4.29 6.32 4.85
CA ALA A 36 2.86 6.42 5.16
C ALA A 36 2.32 7.79 4.72
N ALA A 37 1.13 7.81 4.13
CA ALA A 37 0.36 9.02 3.90
C ALA A 37 -0.37 9.49 5.18
N GLU A 38 -0.90 10.71 5.15
CA GLU A 38 -1.73 11.25 6.22
C GLU A 38 -2.99 10.38 6.41
N GLY A 39 -3.27 9.96 7.65
CA GLY A 39 -4.41 9.11 7.99
C GLY A 39 -4.18 7.60 7.78
N GLU A 40 -3.06 7.21 7.18
CA GLU A 40 -2.68 5.81 7.03
C GLU A 40 -2.11 5.25 8.35
N PRO A 41 -2.35 3.98 8.69
CA PRO A 41 -1.66 3.34 9.80
C PRO A 41 -0.13 3.44 9.65
N PRO A 42 0.61 3.62 10.76
CA PRO A 42 2.06 3.60 10.72
C PRO A 42 2.55 2.22 10.25
N ALA A 43 3.68 2.19 9.53
CA ALA A 43 4.34 0.92 9.25
C ALA A 43 4.72 0.22 10.57
N PRO A 44 4.66 -1.11 10.63
CA PRO A 44 5.14 -1.91 11.74
C PRO A 44 6.60 -1.59 12.03
N GLU A 45 6.94 -1.59 13.31
CA GLU A 45 8.32 -1.48 13.74
C GLU A 45 9.09 -2.74 13.32
N ILE A 46 10.21 -2.53 12.63
CA ILE A 46 11.12 -3.60 12.22
C ILE A 46 12.27 -3.69 13.22
N THR A 47 12.50 -4.89 13.73
CA THR A 47 13.48 -5.24 14.75
C THR A 47 14.40 -6.38 14.28
N LEU A 48 15.45 -6.67 15.05
CA LEU A 48 16.38 -7.76 14.76
C LEU A 48 15.78 -9.17 14.91
N LYS A 49 14.56 -9.28 15.46
CA LYS A 49 13.83 -10.56 15.57
C LYS A 49 13.07 -10.92 14.30
N ASP A 50 13.00 -9.97 13.36
CA ASP A 50 12.16 -10.09 12.18
C ASP A 50 12.91 -10.77 11.04
N ASP A 51 12.16 -11.47 10.19
CA ASP A 51 12.69 -12.00 8.94
C ASP A 51 12.74 -10.85 7.93
N LEU A 52 13.97 -10.51 7.52
CA LEU A 52 14.25 -9.38 6.65
C LEU A 52 15.00 -9.86 5.42
N TYR A 53 14.49 -9.45 4.26
CA TYR A 53 15.08 -9.77 2.98
C TYR A 53 15.12 -8.54 2.10
N SER A 54 16.31 -8.14 1.66
CA SER A 54 16.48 -6.99 0.77
C SER A 54 17.36 -7.34 -0.42
N ARG A 55 16.79 -7.32 -1.62
CA ARG A 55 17.48 -7.53 -2.90
C ARG A 55 16.75 -6.82 -4.04
N PHE A 56 17.50 -6.47 -5.09
CA PHE A 56 16.96 -5.87 -6.32
C PHE A 56 16.09 -4.62 -6.11
N GLY A 57 16.41 -3.81 -5.09
CA GLY A 57 15.64 -2.60 -4.77
C GLY A 57 14.30 -2.86 -4.10
N ILE A 58 14.07 -4.09 -3.63
CA ILE A 58 12.88 -4.49 -2.87
C ILE A 58 13.34 -4.91 -1.47
N SER A 59 12.60 -4.47 -0.46
CA SER A 59 12.71 -4.94 0.93
C SER A 59 11.42 -5.64 1.32
N GLU A 60 11.51 -6.90 1.70
CA GLU A 60 10.44 -7.69 2.31
C GLU A 60 10.72 -7.85 3.80
N TYR A 61 9.68 -7.74 4.62
CA TYR A 61 9.75 -8.02 6.06
C TYR A 61 8.60 -8.92 6.50
N LYS A 62 8.89 -9.79 7.47
CA LYS A 62 7.89 -10.45 8.32
C LYS A 62 8.24 -10.16 9.76
N THR A 63 7.38 -9.43 10.45
CA THR A 63 7.63 -9.11 11.85
C THR A 63 7.31 -10.31 12.74
N HIS A 64 8.04 -10.45 13.84
CA HIS A 64 7.76 -11.42 14.89
C HIS A 64 6.41 -11.16 15.59
N THR A 65 5.82 -9.99 15.38
CA THR A 65 4.46 -9.62 15.82
C THR A 65 3.38 -10.01 14.81
N GLY A 66 3.73 -10.58 13.66
CA GLY A 66 2.78 -11.14 12.69
C GLY A 66 2.43 -10.25 11.50
N ALA A 67 3.13 -9.14 11.27
CA ALA A 67 2.96 -8.33 10.07
C ALA A 67 3.82 -8.85 8.90
N TRP A 68 3.38 -8.60 7.68
CA TRP A 68 4.14 -8.86 6.45
C TRP A 68 4.04 -7.66 5.52
N GLY A 69 5.14 -7.30 4.87
CA GLY A 69 5.11 -6.24 3.88
C GLY A 69 6.25 -6.29 2.89
N ILE A 70 6.04 -5.63 1.75
CA ILE A 70 7.00 -5.45 0.67
C ILE A 70 7.09 -3.96 0.34
N VAL A 71 8.31 -3.45 0.24
CA VAL A 71 8.63 -2.04 -0.01
C VAL A 71 9.58 -1.93 -1.20
N HIS A 72 9.27 -1.03 -2.13
CA HIS A 72 10.24 -0.60 -3.14
C HIS A 72 11.16 0.47 -2.53
N VAL A 73 12.42 0.09 -2.28
CA VAL A 73 13.41 0.84 -1.47
C VAL A 73 13.59 2.29 -1.93
N ALA A 74 13.64 2.51 -3.25
CA ALA A 74 13.93 3.84 -3.78
C ALA A 74 12.75 4.82 -3.67
N THR A 75 11.51 4.33 -3.69
CA THR A 75 10.32 5.21 -3.64
C THR A 75 9.70 5.24 -2.25
N GLY A 76 9.66 4.09 -1.56
CA GLY A 76 8.88 3.89 -0.34
C GLY A 76 7.46 3.37 -0.60
N THR A 77 7.09 3.09 -1.86
CA THR A 77 5.84 2.38 -2.23
C THR A 77 5.78 1.05 -1.50
N ARG A 78 4.64 0.74 -0.87
CA ARG A 78 4.48 -0.44 -0.01
C ARG A 78 3.16 -1.16 -0.19
N LEU A 79 3.20 -2.48 -0.01
CA LEU A 79 2.06 -3.35 0.25
C LEU A 79 2.29 -4.01 1.60
N GLU A 80 1.31 -3.95 2.49
CA GLU A 80 1.44 -4.47 3.85
C GLU A 80 0.15 -5.13 4.35
N ILE A 81 0.33 -6.17 5.15
CA ILE A 81 -0.68 -6.83 5.97
C ILE A 81 -0.22 -6.76 7.43
N SER A 82 -1.04 -6.19 8.30
CA SER A 82 -0.75 -6.05 9.74
C SER A 82 -2.03 -6.11 10.56
N GLU A 83 -1.94 -5.96 11.90
CA GLU A 83 -3.12 -5.87 12.77
C GLU A 83 -4.04 -4.69 12.42
N ALA A 84 -3.49 -3.65 11.77
CA ALA A 84 -4.25 -2.51 11.27
C ALA A 84 -5.04 -2.83 9.98
N GLY A 85 -4.79 -3.99 9.35
CA GLY A 85 -5.44 -4.42 8.12
C GLY A 85 -4.48 -4.50 6.93
N ILE A 86 -4.98 -4.14 5.74
CA ILE A 86 -4.20 -4.14 4.50
C ILE A 86 -3.95 -2.70 4.07
N VAL A 87 -2.70 -2.41 3.74
CA VAL A 87 -2.25 -1.11 3.26
C VAL A 87 -1.67 -1.27 1.86
N ILE A 88 -2.16 -0.46 0.91
CA ILE A 88 -1.63 -0.36 -0.45
C ILE A 88 -1.26 1.10 -0.67
N HIS A 89 0.03 1.41 -0.58
CA HIS A 89 0.53 2.78 -0.67
C HIS A 89 1.47 2.93 -1.86
N SER A 90 1.24 3.97 -2.65
CA SER A 90 2.09 4.32 -3.78
C SER A 90 2.55 5.76 -3.71
N GLU A 91 3.85 5.95 -3.88
CA GLU A 91 4.51 7.26 -3.95
C GLU A 91 4.47 7.87 -5.36
N LYS A 92 3.90 7.14 -6.31
CA LYS A 92 3.72 7.52 -7.73
C LYS A 92 2.33 7.09 -8.21
N ASP A 93 2.07 7.32 -9.49
CA ASP A 93 0.84 6.90 -10.16
C ASP A 93 0.51 5.42 -9.89
N SER A 94 -0.78 5.16 -9.64
CA SER A 94 -1.31 3.83 -9.38
C SER A 94 -2.32 3.47 -10.45
N PHE A 95 -2.21 2.25 -10.98
CA PHE A 95 -3.13 1.73 -12.00
C PHE A 95 -3.82 0.49 -11.45
N ARG A 96 -5.16 0.51 -11.49
CA ARG A 96 -6.00 -0.67 -11.20
C ARG A 96 -6.91 -0.91 -12.38
N SER A 97 -6.73 -2.06 -13.03
CA SER A 97 -7.46 -2.42 -14.24
C SER A 97 -7.99 -3.85 -14.13
N SER A 98 -9.15 -4.09 -14.72
CA SER A 98 -9.70 -5.42 -14.91
C SER A 98 -10.33 -5.50 -16.29
N THR A 99 -10.02 -6.55 -17.04
CA THR A 99 -10.71 -6.85 -18.30
C THR A 99 -12.13 -7.38 -18.05
N GLY A 100 -12.34 -7.98 -16.88
CA GLY A 100 -13.63 -8.55 -16.48
C GLY A 100 -14.38 -7.65 -15.51
N LYS A 101 -15.38 -8.23 -14.84
CA LYS A 101 -16.17 -7.55 -13.81
C LYS A 101 -15.31 -7.24 -12.58
N THR A 102 -15.32 -5.99 -12.13
CA THR A 102 -14.83 -5.61 -10.80
C THR A 102 -16.01 -5.45 -9.85
N VAL A 103 -15.91 -5.99 -8.64
CA VAL A 103 -16.92 -5.83 -7.58
C VAL A 103 -16.21 -5.40 -6.30
N GLU A 104 -16.68 -4.32 -5.71
CA GLU A 104 -16.27 -3.89 -4.37
C GLU A 104 -17.43 -4.04 -3.41
N LYS A 105 -17.20 -4.69 -2.27
CA LYS A 105 -18.20 -4.88 -1.22
C LYS A 105 -17.57 -4.42 0.09
N ILE A 106 -18.11 -3.33 0.64
CA ILE A 106 -17.62 -2.74 1.89
C ILE A 106 -18.72 -2.95 2.93
N GLY A 107 -18.38 -3.62 4.03
CA GLY A 107 -19.34 -3.92 5.11
C GLY A 107 -19.59 -2.73 6.04
N GLY A 108 -18.67 -1.76 6.06
CA GLY A 108 -18.79 -0.49 6.77
C GLY A 108 -18.74 0.70 5.80
N ASP A 109 -18.12 1.78 6.23
CA ASP A 109 -18.04 3.02 5.44
C ASP A 109 -17.02 2.93 4.30
N TYR A 110 -17.35 3.56 3.18
CA TYR A 110 -16.43 3.78 2.06
C TYR A 110 -16.15 5.28 1.92
N GLU A 111 -14.90 5.68 2.08
CA GLU A 111 -14.46 7.06 1.93
C GLU A 111 -13.44 7.17 0.79
N GLN A 112 -13.67 8.14 -0.10
CA GLN A 112 -12.73 8.49 -1.17
C GLN A 112 -12.42 10.00 -1.10
N SER A 113 -11.20 10.34 -0.71
CA SER A 113 -10.72 11.72 -0.61
C SER A 113 -9.64 11.99 -1.66
N VAL A 114 -9.85 13.01 -2.48
CA VAL A 114 -8.96 13.37 -3.59
C VAL A 114 -8.71 14.87 -3.55
N LYS A 115 -7.44 15.28 -3.42
CA LYS A 115 -7.04 16.70 -3.44
C LYS A 115 -7.20 17.31 -4.84
N GLY A 116 -7.01 16.51 -5.88
CA GLY A 116 -7.18 16.90 -7.28
C GLY A 116 -8.58 16.61 -7.82
N ALA A 117 -8.68 16.44 -9.13
CA ALA A 117 -9.95 16.14 -9.80
C ALA A 117 -10.25 14.63 -9.83
N VAL A 118 -11.53 14.28 -9.73
CA VAL A 118 -12.03 12.92 -9.99
C VAL A 118 -12.77 12.92 -11.33
N LYS A 119 -12.43 11.98 -12.21
CA LYS A 119 -13.16 11.72 -13.45
C LYS A 119 -13.72 10.30 -13.42
N ILE A 120 -15.04 10.17 -13.47
CA ILE A 120 -15.74 8.90 -13.64
C ILE A 120 -16.30 8.88 -15.05
N ALA A 121 -15.79 7.97 -15.89
CA ALA A 121 -16.24 7.78 -17.27
C ALA A 121 -16.85 6.38 -17.41
N ILE A 122 -18.09 6.33 -17.87
CA ILE A 122 -18.86 5.10 -18.01
C ILE A 122 -19.51 5.14 -19.40
N ASP A 123 -19.11 4.23 -20.28
CA ASP A 123 -19.66 4.15 -21.65
C ASP A 123 -21.08 3.54 -21.67
N GLY A 124 -21.38 2.71 -20.67
CA GLY A 124 -22.68 2.08 -20.47
C GLY A 124 -23.57 2.86 -19.50
N ALA A 125 -24.42 2.14 -18.77
CA ALA A 125 -25.26 2.72 -17.74
C ALA A 125 -24.52 2.89 -16.41
N ALA A 126 -24.79 3.99 -15.72
CA ALA A 126 -24.36 4.26 -14.35
C ALA A 126 -25.58 4.33 -13.43
N GLU A 127 -25.54 3.65 -12.29
CA GLU A 127 -26.59 3.71 -11.26
C GLU A 127 -25.96 4.11 -9.92
N LEU A 128 -26.56 5.12 -9.28
CA LEU A 128 -26.26 5.49 -7.90
C LEU A 128 -27.55 5.37 -7.09
N SER A 129 -27.57 4.42 -6.16
CA SER A 129 -28.72 4.15 -5.30
C SER A 129 -28.31 4.25 -3.84
N ALA A 130 -28.96 5.14 -3.10
CA ALA A 130 -28.74 5.38 -1.68
C ALA A 130 -30.04 5.91 -1.06
N SER A 131 -30.18 5.79 0.26
CA SER A 131 -31.30 6.40 0.99
C SER A 131 -31.29 7.93 0.91
N ALA A 132 -30.11 8.54 0.81
CA ALA A 132 -29.91 9.96 0.58
C ALA A 132 -28.66 10.21 -0.28
N ILE A 133 -28.74 11.18 -1.18
CA ILE A 133 -27.62 11.65 -1.99
C ILE A 133 -27.46 13.15 -1.76
N THR A 134 -26.25 13.59 -1.41
CA THR A 134 -25.93 15.00 -1.19
C THR A 134 -24.79 15.42 -2.12
N LEU A 135 -25.01 16.44 -2.94
CA LEU A 135 -24.00 17.05 -3.79
C LEU A 135 -23.70 18.45 -3.25
N LYS A 136 -22.44 18.70 -2.89
CA LYS A 136 -21.96 20.03 -2.46
C LYS A 136 -20.89 20.49 -3.45
N SER A 137 -21.10 21.65 -4.05
CA SER A 137 -20.12 22.29 -4.95
C SER A 137 -19.90 23.72 -4.50
N GLY A 138 -18.64 24.15 -4.49
CA GLY A 138 -18.29 25.56 -4.33
C GLY A 138 -18.46 26.38 -5.62
N GLY A 139 -18.69 25.70 -6.75
CA GLY A 139 -18.92 26.30 -8.06
C GLY A 139 -20.20 25.78 -8.72
N ALA A 140 -20.25 25.83 -10.05
CA ALA A 140 -21.40 25.35 -10.81
C ALA A 140 -21.56 23.83 -10.72
N VAL A 141 -22.82 23.37 -10.75
CA VAL A 141 -23.18 21.98 -11.03
C VAL A 141 -23.90 21.99 -12.38
N SER A 142 -23.35 21.28 -13.36
CA SER A 142 -23.90 21.20 -14.73
C SER A 142 -24.37 19.78 -15.02
N ILE A 143 -25.58 19.67 -15.59
CA ILE A 143 -26.15 18.40 -16.03
C ILE A 143 -26.48 18.55 -17.51
N GLU A 144 -25.80 17.78 -18.35
CA GLU A 144 -26.02 17.75 -19.79
C GLU A 144 -26.55 16.39 -20.20
N ALA A 145 -27.71 16.37 -20.84
CA ALA A 145 -28.32 15.16 -21.36
C ALA A 145 -28.51 15.30 -22.87
N GLY A 146 -27.97 14.37 -23.65
CA GLY A 146 -28.23 14.28 -25.09
C GLY A 146 -29.66 13.82 -25.41
N GLY A 147 -30.38 13.30 -24.42
CA GLY A 147 -31.78 12.87 -24.50
C GLY A 147 -32.64 13.49 -23.40
N ALA A 148 -33.72 12.80 -23.02
CA ALA A 148 -34.63 13.28 -21.98
C ALA A 148 -33.98 13.27 -20.60
N PHE A 149 -33.98 14.43 -19.94
CA PHE A 149 -33.72 14.54 -18.51
C PHE A 149 -35.05 14.43 -17.74
N ASN A 150 -35.24 13.32 -17.02
CA ASN A 150 -36.46 13.05 -16.26
C ASN A 150 -36.17 13.09 -14.76
N VAL A 151 -36.96 13.86 -14.02
CA VAL A 151 -36.93 13.89 -12.55
C VAL A 151 -38.30 13.51 -12.03
N LYS A 152 -38.36 12.49 -11.17
CA LYS A 152 -39.60 12.07 -10.50
C LYS A 152 -39.41 12.17 -9.00
N ALA A 153 -40.31 12.90 -8.34
CA ALA A 153 -40.30 13.05 -6.89
C ALA A 153 -41.72 12.95 -6.33
N THR A 154 -41.87 12.24 -5.21
CA THR A 154 -43.18 11.96 -4.59
C THR A 154 -43.65 13.09 -3.65
N LYS A 155 -42.73 13.90 -3.12
CA LYS A 155 -42.97 15.03 -2.19
C LYS A 155 -41.90 16.12 -2.32
N ALA A 156 -41.71 16.68 -3.51
CA ALA A 156 -40.63 17.66 -3.72
C ALA A 156 -41.10 19.10 -3.47
N ASP A 157 -40.48 19.77 -2.50
CA ASP A 157 -40.23 21.21 -2.57
C ASP A 157 -39.03 21.41 -3.51
N PHE A 158 -39.27 21.37 -4.82
CA PHE A 158 -38.23 21.78 -5.77
C PHE A 158 -38.15 23.30 -5.74
N LYS A 159 -37.13 23.84 -5.07
CA LYS A 159 -36.81 25.25 -5.06
C LYS A 159 -35.55 25.45 -5.88
N LEU A 160 -35.70 25.98 -7.09
CA LEU A 160 -34.62 26.73 -7.71
C LEU A 160 -34.45 27.99 -6.87
N GLY A 161 -33.21 28.27 -6.45
CA GLY A 161 -32.87 29.54 -5.79
C GLY A 161 -33.23 30.72 -6.66
#